data_AF-K0CE89-F1
#
_entry.id   AF-K0CE89-F1
#
_cell.length_a   1.000
_cell.length_b   1.000
_cell.length_c   1.000
_cell.angle_alpha   90.00
_cell.angle_beta   90.00
_cell.angle_gamma   90.00
#
_symmetry.space_group_name_H-M   'P 1'
#
loop_
_entity.id
_entity.type
_entity.pdbx_description
1 polymer ?
#
loop_
_entity_poly.entity_id
_entity_poly.type
_entity_poly.pdbx_seq_one_letter_code
_entity_poly.pdbx_strand_id
1 'polypeptide(L)' 'MWLAENPSRGRHRQDIKKGYHCYPQGSHLIFYVINEWGIDIIGIPHKRMDIEEHF' A
#
# COMPACT_ATOMS: atom_id res chain seq x y z
N MET A 1 -6.11 7.65 12.93
CA MET A 1 -5.09 7.37 11.90
C MET A 1 -5.39 5.97 11.41
N TRP A 2 -6.41 5.85 10.56
CA TRP A 2 -7.22 4.63 10.50
C TRP A 2 -6.50 3.42 9.85
N LEU A 3 -5.51 3.67 8.98
CA LEU A 3 -4.76 2.60 8.31
C LEU A 3 -3.87 1.80 9.28
N ALA A 4 -3.26 2.47 10.26
CA ALA A 4 -2.44 1.80 11.28
C ALA A 4 -3.28 0.98 12.27
N GLU A 5 -4.57 1.33 12.43
CA GLU A 5 -5.50 0.61 13.31
C GLU A 5 -5.96 -0.72 12.67
N ASN A 6 -5.98 -0.80 11.34
CA ASN A 6 -6.40 -2.00 10.60
C ASN A 6 -5.54 -2.21 9.34
N PRO A 7 -4.23 -2.50 9.48
CA PRO A 7 -3.28 -2.49 8.37
C PRO A 7 -3.49 -3.64 7.37
N SER A 8 -4.20 -4.70 7.76
CA SER A 8 -4.57 -5.79 6.85
C SER A 8 -5.64 -5.43 5.81
N ARG A 9 -6.24 -4.23 5.88
CA ARG A 9 -7.26 -3.77 4.92
C ARG A 9 -6.70 -3.35 3.56
N GLY A 10 -5.41 -3.08 3.46
CA GLY A 10 -4.77 -2.80 2.18
C GLY A 10 -4.58 -4.06 1.37
N ARG A 11 -4.67 -3.92 0.05
CA ARG A 11 -4.49 -5.00 -0.91
C ARG A 11 -3.04 -5.48 -0.88
N HIS A 12 -2.84 -6.80 -0.85
CA HIS A 12 -1.50 -7.38 -1.01
C HIS A 12 -0.95 -7.09 -2.42
N ARG A 13 0.28 -6.56 -2.48
CA ARG A 13 1.01 -6.25 -3.71
C ARG A 13 2.18 -7.20 -3.92
N GLN A 14 1.84 -8.49 -3.97
CA GLN A 14 2.82 -9.56 -4.20
C GLN A 14 3.45 -9.47 -5.60
N ASP A 15 2.79 -8.80 -6.54
CA ASP A 15 3.28 -8.42 -7.87
C ASP A 15 4.48 -7.45 -7.81
N ILE A 16 4.56 -6.61 -6.78
CA ILE A 16 5.74 -5.75 -6.53
C ILE A 16 6.77 -6.48 -5.70
N LYS A 17 6.37 -6.91 -4.48
CA LYS A 17 7.24 -7.63 -3.54
C LYS A 17 6.40 -8.33 -2.47
N LYS A 18 6.81 -9.53 -2.06
CA LYS A 18 6.15 -10.26 -0.97
C LYS A 18 6.11 -9.41 0.30
N GLY A 19 4.94 -9.36 0.94
CA GLY A 19 4.70 -8.60 2.18
C GLY A 19 4.31 -7.14 1.97
N TYR A 20 4.32 -6.63 0.73
CA TYR A 20 3.85 -5.28 0.44
C TYR A 20 2.33 -5.22 0.42
N HIS A 21 1.80 -4.12 0.90
CA HIS A 21 0.40 -3.75 0.84
C HIS A 21 0.25 -2.37 0.17
N CYS A 22 -0.90 -2.13 -0.45
CA CYS A 22 -1.29 -0.79 -0.85
C CYS A 22 -2.72 -0.46 -0.41
N TYR A 23 -2.97 0.81 -0.13
CA TYR A 23 -4.31 1.33 0.11
C TYR A 23 -4.59 2.58 -0.74
N PRO A 24 -5.68 2.61 -1.52
CA PRO A 24 -6.05 3.77 -2.32
C PRO A 24 -6.66 4.88 -1.45
N GLN A 25 -6.12 6.09 -1.55
CA GLN A 25 -6.65 7.28 -0.89
C GLN A 25 -6.76 8.42 -1.90
N GLY A 26 -7.98 8.63 -2.40
CA GLY A 26 -8.23 9.60 -3.47
C GLY A 26 -7.45 9.26 -4.74
N SER A 27 -6.57 10.17 -5.17
CA SER A 27 -5.74 10.00 -6.37
C SER A 27 -4.38 9.34 -6.10
N HIS A 28 -4.10 8.93 -4.87
CA HIS A 28 -2.81 8.33 -4.49
C HIS A 28 -2.98 6.91 -3.98
N LEU A 29 -1.90 6.13 -4.05
CA LEU A 29 -1.78 4.82 -3.43
C LEU A 29 -0.77 4.91 -2.31
N ILE A 30 -1.13 4.47 -1.11
CA ILE A 30 -0.20 4.38 0.03
C ILE A 30 0.39 2.98 0.01
N PHE A 31 1.67 2.84 -0.31
CA PHE A 31 2.40 1.57 -0.22
C PHE A 31 3.06 1.44 1.14
N TYR A 32 2.89 0.28 1.78
CA TYR A 32 3.40 0.02 3.12
C TYR A 32 3.68 -1.47 3.34
N VAL A 33 4.43 -1.76 4.40
CA VAL A 33 4.61 -3.12 4.95
C VAL A 33 4.09 -3.17 6.39
N ILE A 34 3.70 -4.36 6.84
CA ILE A 34 3.23 -4.59 8.20
C ILE A 34 4.36 -5.26 8.99
N ASN A 35 4.70 -4.68 10.14
CA ASN A 35 5.72 -5.16 11.06
C ASN A 35 5.11 -5.38 12.46
N GLU A 36 5.89 -5.95 13.38
CA GLU A 36 5.45 -6.24 14.76
C GLU A 36 4.94 -5.00 15.52
N TRP A 37 5.47 -3.82 15.18
CA TRP A 37 5.20 -2.56 15.89
C TRP A 37 4.22 -1.64 15.17
N GLY A 38 3.76 -2.00 13.97
CA GLY A 38 2.88 -1.16 13.16
C GLY A 38 3.11 -1.30 11.66
N ILE A 39 3.11 -0.18 10.94
CA ILE A 39 3.35 -0.14 9.49
C ILE A 39 4.49 0.81 9.14
N ASP A 40 5.27 0.44 8.13
CA ASP A 40 6.23 1.34 7.50
C ASP A 40 5.69 1.81 6.16
N ILE A 41 5.61 3.13 5.96
CA ILE A 41 5.22 3.70 4.68
C ILE A 41 6.43 3.67 3.73
N ILE A 42 6.28 2.97 2.61
CA ILE A 42 7.32 2.83 1.58
C ILE A 42 7.23 3.95 0.55
N GLY A 43 6.02 4.42 0.22
CA GLY A 43 5.82 5.51 -0.72
C GLY A 43 4.35 5.84 -0.98
N ILE A 44 4.10 7.04 -1.52
CA ILE A 44 2.75 7.53 -1.83
C ILE A 44 2.69 8.05 -3.28
N PRO A 45 2.83 7.18 -4.29
CA PRO A 45 2.69 7.56 -5.69
C PRO A 45 1.24 7.96 -6.04
N HIS A 46 1.10 8.80 -7.05
CA HIS A 46 -0.17 9.00 -7.74
C HIS A 46 -0.61 7.70 -8.42
N LYS A 47 -1.90 7.37 -8.40
CA LYS A 47 -2.44 6.09 -8.89
C LYS A 47 -2.09 5.76 -10.35
N ARG A 48 -1.92 6.79 -11.19
CA ARG A 48 -1.47 6.68 -12.60
C ARG A 48 -0.08 6.07 -12.77
N MET A 49 0.73 6.03 -11.71
CA MET A 49 2.05 5.40 -11.73
C MET A 49 2.00 3.93 -11.31
N ASP A 50 0.83 3.40 -10.99
CA ASP A 50 0.68 2.00 -10.64
C ASP A 50 0.76 1.11 -11.87
N ILE A 51 1.55 0.04 -11.77
CA ILE A 51 1.84 -0.87 -12.89
C ILE A 51 0.59 -1.66 -13.28
N GLU A 52 -0.34 -1.89 -12.35
CA GLU A 52 -1.61 -2.56 -12.63
C GLU A 52 -2.60 -1.72 -13.46
N GLU A 53 -2.46 -0.39 -13.52
CA GLU A 53 -3.27 0.42 -14.45
C GLU A 53 -2.73 0.38 -15.89
N HIS A 54 -1.56 -0.24 -16.13
CA HIS A 54 -0.89 -0.29 -17.43
C HIS A 54 -0.94 -1.66 -18.13
N PHE A 55 -1.63 -2.66 -17.58
CA PHE A 55 -1.83 -3.98 -18.19
C PHE A 55 -3.31 -4.30 -18.47
#